data_AF-A0A246SV08-F1
#
_entry.id   AF-A0A246SV08-F1
#
_cell.length_a   1.000
_cell.length_b   1.000
_cell.length_c   1.000
_cell.angle_alpha   90.00
_cell.angle_beta   90.00
_cell.angle_gamma   90.00
#
_symmetry.space_group_name_H-M   'P 1'
#
loop_
_entity.id
_entity.type
_entity.pdbx_description
1 polymer ?
#
loop_
_entity_poly.entity_id
_entity_poly.type
_entity_poly.pdbx_seq_one_letter_code
_entity_poly.pdbx_strand_id
1 'polypeptide(L)'
;MTNKFKPAGSLSWLVPTIYIIFLILPIYWLVNMSFKENAEITGAFSLWPTNPTLRNYTVIFTDPSWYNGYINSIIYVVMNTVISVAAALPAAYAFSRYRFLGDKHLFFWLLTNRMAPPAVFALPFFQLYSAFGLIDTHIAVALAHCLFNVPLAVWILEGFMSGVPKEIDETAYIDGYSFPRFFIRIFIPLIASGVGVAAFFCFMFSWVELLLARTLTTTAAKPISAIMTRTVSASGMDWGVLAAAGVLTIIPGALVIYFVRNYIAKGFALGRV
;
A
#
# COMPACT_ATOMS: atom_id res chain seq x y z
N MET A 1 -28.21 11.01 -32.79
CA MET A 1 -28.18 12.35 -32.17
C MET A 1 -26.80 12.58 -31.57
N THR A 2 -26.04 13.49 -32.16
CA THR A 2 -24.63 13.77 -31.86
C THR A 2 -24.49 14.52 -30.54
N ASN A 3 -23.89 13.88 -29.54
CA ASN A 3 -23.61 14.50 -28.25
C ASN A 3 -22.40 15.45 -28.39
N LYS A 4 -22.66 16.71 -28.72
CA LYS A 4 -21.64 17.77 -28.72
C LYS A 4 -21.20 18.00 -27.26
N PHE A 5 -20.05 17.46 -26.88
CA PHE A 5 -19.30 17.97 -25.74
C PHE A 5 -19.04 19.46 -26.01
N LYS A 6 -19.79 20.33 -25.32
CA LYS A 6 -19.51 21.76 -25.30
C LYS A 6 -18.06 21.94 -24.82
N PRO A 7 -17.25 22.81 -25.44
CA PRO A 7 -15.94 23.12 -24.91
C PRO A 7 -16.17 23.71 -23.52
N ALA A 8 -15.66 23.03 -22.49
CA ALA A 8 -15.73 23.51 -21.14
C ALA A 8 -15.05 24.90 -21.13
N GLY A 9 -15.81 25.95 -20.77
CA GLY A 9 -15.29 27.31 -20.80
C GLY A 9 -14.03 27.45 -19.93
N SER A 10 -13.23 28.49 -20.15
CA SER A 10 -11.97 28.77 -19.43
C SER A 10 -12.04 28.66 -17.89
N LEU A 11 -13.24 28.65 -17.31
CA LEU A 11 -13.52 28.51 -15.88
C LEU A 11 -13.56 27.04 -15.37
N SER A 12 -13.69 26.05 -16.25
CA SER A 12 -13.83 24.63 -15.85
C SER A 12 -12.60 24.06 -15.18
N TRP A 13 -11.44 24.64 -15.44
CA TRP A 13 -10.17 24.25 -14.81
C TRP A 13 -9.96 24.88 -13.43
N LEU A 14 -10.69 25.97 -13.09
CA LEU A 14 -10.50 26.63 -11.80
C LEU A 14 -10.90 25.75 -10.62
N VAL A 15 -12.03 25.05 -10.73
CA VAL A 15 -12.52 24.16 -9.66
C VAL A 15 -11.51 23.04 -9.34
N PRO A 16 -11.02 22.23 -10.31
CA PRO A 16 -10.02 21.20 -10.01
C PRO A 16 -8.69 21.81 -9.55
N THR A 17 -8.28 22.97 -10.05
CA THR A 17 -7.05 23.64 -9.59
C THR A 17 -7.15 24.07 -8.13
N ILE A 18 -8.24 24.73 -7.73
CA ILE A 18 -8.48 25.13 -6.32
C ILE A 18 -8.51 23.89 -5.42
N TYR A 19 -9.16 22.83 -5.87
CA TYR A 19 -9.22 21.57 -5.13
C TYR A 19 -7.82 20.95 -4.95
N ILE A 20 -6.99 20.93 -5.99
CA ILE A 20 -5.59 20.44 -5.88
C ILE A 20 -4.77 21.29 -4.92
N ILE A 21 -4.90 22.62 -4.96
CA ILE A 21 -4.21 23.52 -4.02
C ILE A 21 -4.62 23.20 -2.58
N PHE A 22 -5.92 23.01 -2.34
CA PHE A 22 -6.43 22.64 -1.02
C PHE A 22 -5.87 21.29 -0.54
N LEU A 23 -5.76 20.28 -1.41
CA LEU A 23 -5.18 18.99 -1.08
C LEU A 23 -3.67 19.04 -0.81
N ILE A 24 -2.94 19.94 -1.48
CA ILE A 24 -1.50 20.12 -1.29
C ILE A 24 -1.19 20.87 0.00
N LEU A 25 -2.10 21.70 0.53
CA LEU A 25 -1.88 22.51 1.71
C LEU A 25 -1.33 21.74 2.95
N PRO A 26 -1.91 20.61 3.39
CA PRO A 26 -1.34 19.83 4.50
C PRO A 26 0.03 19.24 4.18
N ILE A 27 0.27 18.84 2.93
CA ILE A 27 1.57 18.32 2.48
C ILE A 27 2.61 19.45 2.50
N TYR A 28 2.24 20.63 1.99
CA TYR A 28 3.05 21.83 2.06
C TYR A 28 3.42 22.15 3.50
N TRP A 29 2.46 22.14 4.42
CA TRP A 29 2.71 22.43 5.82
C TRP A 29 3.64 21.41 6.48
N LEU A 30 3.46 20.12 6.18
CA LEU A 30 4.33 19.05 6.62
C LEU A 30 5.78 19.23 6.13
N VAL A 31 5.95 19.54 4.84
CA VAL A 31 7.27 19.82 4.24
C VAL A 31 7.86 21.10 4.81
N ASN A 32 7.06 22.12 5.07
CA ASN A 32 7.52 23.37 5.65
C ASN A 32 8.07 23.16 7.08
N MET A 33 7.35 22.40 7.89
CA MET A 33 7.76 22.05 9.26
C MET A 33 9.03 21.19 9.30
N SER A 34 9.27 20.34 8.30
CA SER A 34 10.47 19.48 8.28
C SER A 34 11.78 20.26 8.16
N PHE A 35 11.73 21.51 7.67
CA PHE A 35 12.89 22.41 7.56
C PHE A 35 12.98 23.45 8.69
N LYS A 36 12.14 23.35 9.73
CA LYS A 36 12.11 24.28 10.87
C LYS A 36 12.62 23.65 12.16
N GLU A 37 13.07 24.49 13.08
CA GLU A 37 13.30 24.09 14.47
C GLU A 37 11.99 24.11 15.27
N ASN A 38 11.91 23.31 16.35
CA ASN A 38 10.70 23.23 17.16
C ASN A 38 10.28 24.58 17.76
N ALA A 39 11.26 25.42 18.15
CA ALA A 39 10.98 26.76 18.67
C ALA A 39 10.27 27.65 17.64
N GLU A 40 10.61 27.53 16.35
CA GLU A 40 9.93 28.25 15.28
C GLU A 40 8.53 27.67 15.02
N ILE A 41 8.39 26.34 15.05
CA ILE A 41 7.10 25.66 14.83
C ILE A 41 6.07 26.05 15.89
N THR A 42 6.46 26.10 17.17
CA THR A 42 5.56 26.40 18.28
C THR A 42 5.46 27.89 18.62
N GLY A 43 6.30 28.71 17.98
CA GLY A 43 6.39 30.14 18.22
C GLY A 43 5.38 30.95 17.38
N ALA A 44 5.89 31.97 16.68
CA ALA A 44 5.07 32.80 15.81
C ALA A 44 4.74 32.08 14.50
N PHE A 45 3.54 32.34 13.96
CA PHE A 45 3.13 31.80 12.67
C PHE A 45 4.06 32.29 11.55
N SER A 46 4.76 31.37 10.90
CA SER A 46 5.59 31.66 9.72
C SER A 46 5.14 30.78 8.54
N LEU A 47 4.82 31.41 7.40
CA LEU A 47 4.46 30.70 6.18
C LEU A 47 5.64 29.92 5.60
N TRP A 48 6.84 30.47 5.70
CA TRP A 48 8.10 29.88 5.21
C TRP A 48 9.07 29.72 6.39
N PRO A 49 10.05 28.78 6.32
CA PRO A 49 11.10 28.69 7.33
C PRO A 49 11.90 29.99 7.34
N THR A 50 11.95 30.65 8.49
CA THR A 50 12.75 31.86 8.68
C THR A 50 14.23 31.51 8.75
N ASN A 51 14.58 30.38 9.37
CA ASN A 51 15.92 29.83 9.41
C ASN A 51 15.88 28.35 8.96
N PRO A 52 15.87 28.09 7.63
CA PRO A 52 15.77 26.73 7.11
C PRO A 52 16.94 25.86 7.58
N THR A 53 16.63 24.67 8.09
CA THR A 53 17.62 23.73 8.61
C THR A 53 17.38 22.31 8.09
N LEU A 54 18.46 21.55 7.93
CA LEU A 54 18.42 20.11 7.61
C LEU A 54 18.60 19.23 8.86
N ARG A 55 18.69 19.82 10.05
CA ARG A 55 18.91 19.11 11.32
C ARG A 55 17.98 17.89 11.48
N ASN A 56 16.69 18.07 11.17
CA ASN A 56 15.68 17.03 11.32
C ASN A 56 15.97 15.81 10.42
N TYR A 57 16.43 16.06 9.18
CA TYR A 57 16.85 15.01 8.25
C TYR A 57 18.16 14.37 8.67
N THR A 58 19.13 15.17 9.16
CA THR A 58 20.39 14.65 9.68
C THR A 58 20.13 13.65 10.79
N VAL A 59 19.27 13.97 11.78
CA VAL A 59 18.87 13.04 12.85
C VAL A 59 18.40 11.70 12.29
N ILE A 60 17.52 11.71 11.28
CA ILE A 60 16.96 10.49 10.68
C ILE A 60 18.03 9.66 9.97
N PHE A 61 18.92 10.30 9.21
CA PHE A 61 19.92 9.61 8.41
C PHE A 61 21.18 9.21 9.20
N THR A 62 21.44 9.82 10.35
CA THR A 62 22.59 9.46 11.20
C THR A 62 22.24 8.52 12.35
N ASP A 63 20.98 8.46 12.79
CA ASP A 63 20.54 7.55 13.84
C ASP A 63 20.11 6.20 13.22
N PRO A 64 20.81 5.09 13.53
CA PRO A 64 20.46 3.77 13.04
C PRO A 64 19.04 3.33 13.35
N SER A 65 18.48 3.77 14.47
CA SER A 65 17.12 3.41 14.82
C SER A 65 16.10 4.05 13.88
N TRP A 66 16.38 5.22 13.30
CA TRP A 66 15.50 5.92 12.38
C TRP A 66 15.55 5.35 10.96
N TYR A 67 16.73 5.34 10.32
CA TYR A 67 16.81 4.87 8.94
C TYR A 67 16.53 3.36 8.81
N ASN A 68 16.89 2.54 9.81
CA ASN A 68 16.52 1.12 9.80
C ASN A 68 15.01 0.94 9.92
N GLY A 69 14.28 1.85 10.55
CA GLY A 69 12.81 1.84 10.55
C GLY A 69 12.22 1.84 9.16
N TYR A 70 12.75 2.69 8.27
CA TYR A 70 12.33 2.71 6.86
C TYR A 70 12.70 1.43 6.13
N ILE A 71 13.93 0.96 6.32
CA ILE A 71 14.42 -0.27 5.67
C ILE A 71 13.57 -1.47 6.10
N ASN A 72 13.34 -1.63 7.40
CA ASN A 72 12.49 -2.68 7.96
C ASN A 72 11.08 -2.63 7.38
N SER A 73 10.48 -1.43 7.35
CA SER A 73 9.17 -1.21 6.73
C SER A 73 9.12 -1.61 5.27
N ILE A 74 10.11 -1.21 4.48
CA ILE A 74 10.16 -1.61 3.06
C ILE A 74 10.30 -3.13 2.93
N ILE A 75 11.15 -3.78 3.72
CA ILE A 75 11.38 -5.23 3.64
C ILE A 75 10.08 -6.01 3.85
N TYR A 76 9.38 -5.82 4.98
CA TYR A 76 8.17 -6.61 5.25
C TYR A 76 7.03 -6.25 4.30
N VAL A 77 6.93 -4.99 3.84
CA VAL A 77 5.89 -4.56 2.88
C VAL A 77 6.09 -5.21 1.52
N VAL A 78 7.32 -5.24 1.03
CA VAL A 78 7.67 -5.91 -0.24
C VAL A 78 7.42 -7.41 -0.11
N MET A 79 7.87 -8.04 0.98
CA MET A 79 7.60 -9.46 1.26
C MET A 79 6.10 -9.76 1.24
N ASN A 80 5.29 -9.02 2.01
CA ASN A 80 3.84 -9.16 2.03
C ASN A 80 3.24 -8.99 0.62
N THR A 81 3.69 -8.00 -0.14
CA THR A 81 3.15 -7.71 -1.47
C THR A 81 3.42 -8.87 -2.42
N VAL A 82 4.65 -9.39 -2.44
CA VAL A 82 5.03 -10.54 -3.26
C VAL A 82 4.24 -11.79 -2.86
N ILE A 83 4.19 -12.12 -1.56
CA ILE A 83 3.47 -13.30 -1.06
C ILE A 83 1.98 -13.19 -1.38
N SER A 84 1.37 -12.02 -1.14
CA SER A 84 -0.06 -11.81 -1.34
C SER A 84 -0.45 -11.95 -2.81
N VAL A 85 0.29 -11.31 -3.72
CA VAL A 85 0.03 -11.40 -5.17
C VAL A 85 0.29 -12.82 -5.69
N ALA A 86 1.39 -13.45 -5.26
CA ALA A 86 1.72 -14.81 -5.68
C ALA A 86 0.67 -15.84 -5.24
N ALA A 87 0.11 -15.69 -4.04
CA ALA A 87 -0.98 -16.53 -3.55
C ALA A 87 -2.33 -16.19 -4.23
N ALA A 88 -2.58 -14.90 -4.48
CA ALA A 88 -3.84 -14.45 -5.03
C ALA A 88 -4.02 -14.77 -6.52
N LEU A 89 -2.95 -14.76 -7.31
CA LEU A 89 -2.98 -15.08 -8.74
C LEU A 89 -3.64 -16.44 -9.05
N PRO A 90 -3.17 -17.58 -8.53
CA PRO A 90 -3.80 -18.88 -8.78
C PRO A 90 -5.19 -18.99 -8.14
N ALA A 91 -5.41 -18.39 -6.97
CA ALA A 91 -6.71 -18.41 -6.30
C ALA A 91 -7.78 -17.65 -7.11
N ALA A 92 -7.47 -16.44 -7.57
CA ALA A 92 -8.35 -15.65 -8.43
C ALA A 92 -8.65 -16.35 -9.75
N TYR A 93 -7.66 -17.02 -10.35
CA TYR A 93 -7.86 -17.81 -11.56
C TYR A 93 -8.85 -18.94 -11.31
N ALA A 94 -8.70 -19.65 -10.19
CA ALA A 94 -9.60 -20.73 -9.83
C ALA A 94 -11.04 -20.24 -9.63
N PHE A 95 -11.25 -19.12 -8.93
CA PHE A 95 -12.58 -18.52 -8.76
C PHE A 95 -13.19 -17.99 -10.06
N SER A 96 -12.36 -17.50 -10.99
CA SER A 96 -12.83 -16.99 -12.28
C SER A 96 -13.22 -18.12 -13.25
N ARG A 97 -12.47 -19.23 -13.25
CA ARG A 97 -12.60 -20.30 -14.26
C ARG A 97 -13.40 -21.50 -13.80
N TYR A 98 -13.24 -21.92 -12.54
CA TYR A 98 -13.85 -23.14 -12.04
C TYR A 98 -15.09 -22.84 -11.21
N ARG A 99 -16.10 -23.70 -11.37
CA ARG A 99 -17.23 -23.81 -10.44
C ARG A 99 -17.01 -25.05 -9.61
N PHE A 100 -16.88 -24.88 -8.30
CA PHE A 100 -16.71 -25.98 -7.35
C PHE A 100 -17.69 -25.81 -6.19
N LEU A 101 -17.91 -26.90 -5.45
CA LEU A 101 -18.90 -26.90 -4.37
C LEU A 101 -18.51 -25.88 -3.29
N GLY A 102 -19.35 -24.87 -3.07
CA GLY A 102 -19.13 -23.83 -2.06
C GLY A 102 -18.23 -22.66 -2.49
N ASP A 103 -17.89 -22.54 -3.78
CA ASP A 103 -17.10 -21.44 -4.36
C ASP A 103 -17.54 -20.05 -3.87
N LYS A 104 -18.83 -19.74 -3.92
CA LYS A 104 -19.41 -18.46 -3.47
C LYS A 104 -19.26 -18.24 -1.97
N HIS A 105 -19.46 -19.29 -1.17
CA HIS A 105 -19.33 -19.20 0.29
C HIS A 105 -17.87 -19.01 0.69
N LEU A 106 -16.95 -19.72 0.04
CA LEU A 106 -15.51 -19.58 0.28
C LEU A 106 -15.03 -18.19 -0.14
N PHE A 107 -15.45 -17.68 -1.29
CA PHE A 107 -15.10 -16.34 -1.75
C PHE A 107 -15.64 -15.26 -0.81
N PHE A 108 -16.90 -15.40 -0.36
CA PHE A 108 -17.49 -14.50 0.63
C PHE A 108 -16.73 -14.55 1.96
N TRP A 109 -16.45 -15.74 2.49
CA TRP A 109 -15.67 -15.91 3.72
C TRP A 109 -14.25 -15.34 3.61
N LEU A 110 -13.62 -15.47 2.45
CA LEU A 110 -12.32 -14.85 2.21
C LEU A 110 -12.42 -13.32 2.36
N LEU A 111 -13.43 -12.70 1.75
CA LEU A 111 -13.67 -11.26 1.83
C LEU A 111 -14.02 -10.77 3.25
N THR A 112 -14.71 -11.55 4.07
CA THR A 112 -15.06 -11.12 5.43
C THR A 112 -13.82 -10.90 6.32
N ASN A 113 -12.73 -11.63 6.10
CA ASN A 113 -11.46 -11.41 6.82
C ASN A 113 -10.93 -9.99 6.61
N ARG A 114 -11.16 -9.38 5.44
CA ARG A 114 -10.75 -8.00 5.17
C ARG A 114 -11.52 -6.97 5.99
N MET A 115 -12.77 -7.28 6.35
CA MET A 115 -13.67 -6.40 7.10
C MET A 115 -13.40 -6.42 8.60
N ALA A 116 -12.70 -7.44 9.08
CA ALA A 116 -12.42 -7.59 10.50
C ALA A 116 -11.37 -6.56 10.97
N PRO A 117 -11.54 -5.97 12.17
CA PRO A 117 -10.59 -5.00 12.70
C PRO A 117 -9.25 -5.69 13.05
N PRO A 118 -8.10 -5.18 12.60
CA PRO A 118 -6.79 -5.78 12.88
C PRO A 118 -6.49 -5.98 14.37
N ALA A 119 -7.05 -5.14 15.24
CA ALA A 119 -6.88 -5.20 16.68
C ALA A 119 -7.30 -6.55 17.29
N VAL A 120 -8.34 -7.19 16.74
CA VAL A 120 -8.83 -8.49 17.24
C VAL A 120 -7.80 -9.60 17.02
N PHE A 121 -6.95 -9.47 15.99
CA PHE A 121 -5.92 -10.46 15.66
C PHE A 121 -4.57 -10.19 16.32
N ALA A 122 -4.40 -9.02 16.95
CA ALA A 122 -3.11 -8.63 17.55
C ALA A 122 -2.65 -9.63 18.62
N LEU A 123 -3.53 -9.99 19.57
CA LEU A 123 -3.21 -10.95 20.63
C LEU A 123 -3.01 -12.38 20.10
N PRO A 124 -3.90 -12.95 19.26
CA PRO A 124 -3.68 -14.25 18.65
C PRO A 124 -2.37 -14.35 17.85
N PHE A 125 -2.04 -13.35 17.03
CA PHE A 125 -0.78 -13.36 16.29
C PHE A 125 0.42 -13.26 17.21
N PHE A 126 0.35 -12.43 18.25
CA PHE A 126 1.42 -12.35 19.24
C PHE A 126 1.67 -13.70 19.91
N GLN A 127 0.61 -14.39 20.37
CA GLN A 127 0.72 -15.72 20.98
C GLN A 127 1.28 -16.75 20.01
N LEU A 128 0.73 -16.80 18.78
CA LEU A 128 1.16 -17.73 17.74
C LEU A 128 2.65 -17.53 17.42
N TYR A 129 3.05 -16.31 17.08
CA TYR A 129 4.42 -16.03 16.65
C TYR A 129 5.41 -16.10 17.82
N SER A 130 4.97 -15.87 19.06
CA SER A 130 5.81 -16.15 20.24
C SER A 130 6.09 -17.65 20.37
N ALA A 131 5.09 -18.51 20.16
CA ALA A 131 5.24 -19.95 20.25
C ALA A 131 6.20 -20.51 19.18
N PHE A 132 6.21 -19.91 17.98
CA PHE A 132 7.10 -20.30 16.88
C PHE A 132 8.44 -19.53 16.85
N GLY A 133 8.69 -18.60 17.79
CA GLY A 133 9.92 -17.80 17.82
C GLY A 133 10.06 -16.83 16.64
N LEU A 134 8.95 -16.36 16.07
CA LEU A 134 8.91 -15.44 14.92
C LEU A 134 8.77 -13.96 15.32
N ILE A 135 8.60 -13.65 16.61
CA ILE A 135 8.54 -12.26 17.10
C ILE A 135 9.82 -11.51 16.71
N ASP A 136 9.65 -10.22 16.40
CA ASP A 136 10.73 -9.31 15.98
C ASP A 136 11.38 -9.68 14.63
N THR A 137 10.63 -10.35 13.74
CA THR A 137 11.09 -10.67 12.38
C THR A 137 10.22 -10.00 11.30
N HIS A 138 10.82 -9.70 10.13
CA HIS A 138 10.07 -9.14 9.00
C HIS A 138 9.02 -10.11 8.45
N ILE A 139 9.29 -11.41 8.50
CA ILE A 139 8.36 -12.45 8.00
C ILE A 139 7.09 -12.52 8.86
N ALA A 140 7.19 -12.35 10.18
CA ALA A 140 6.02 -12.29 11.05
C ALA A 140 5.05 -11.17 10.64
N VAL A 141 5.59 -9.96 10.43
CA VAL A 141 4.77 -8.82 9.98
C VAL A 141 4.20 -9.07 8.59
N ALA A 142 5.01 -9.59 7.66
CA ALA A 142 4.56 -9.86 6.30
C ALA A 142 3.41 -10.88 6.25
N LEU A 143 3.51 -11.97 7.03
CA LEU A 143 2.47 -13.00 7.12
C LEU A 143 1.20 -12.48 7.80
N ALA A 144 1.33 -11.70 8.87
CA ALA A 144 0.17 -11.08 9.53
C ALA A 144 -0.62 -10.17 8.58
N HIS A 145 0.08 -9.42 7.72
CA HIS A 145 -0.57 -8.57 6.71
C HIS A 145 -1.23 -9.36 5.58
N CYS A 146 -0.71 -10.54 5.23
CA CYS A 146 -1.29 -11.40 4.20
C CYS A 146 -2.74 -11.80 4.53
N LEU A 147 -3.09 -11.93 5.82
CA LEU A 147 -4.47 -12.21 6.26
C LEU A 147 -5.49 -11.25 5.65
N PHE A 148 -5.12 -9.97 5.49
CA PHE A 148 -5.99 -8.94 4.94
C PHE A 148 -5.72 -8.68 3.47
N ASN A 149 -4.46 -8.75 3.04
CA ASN A 149 -4.06 -8.40 1.68
C ASN A 149 -4.37 -9.50 0.66
N VAL A 150 -4.27 -10.78 1.03
CA VAL A 150 -4.63 -11.90 0.12
C VAL A 150 -6.09 -11.82 -0.31
N PRO A 151 -7.09 -11.69 0.60
CA PRO A 151 -8.49 -11.52 0.19
C PRO A 151 -8.71 -10.37 -0.79
N LEU A 152 -8.11 -9.22 -0.51
CA LEU A 152 -8.24 -8.05 -1.37
C LEU A 152 -7.61 -8.28 -2.74
N ALA A 153 -6.41 -8.87 -2.78
CA ALA A 153 -5.73 -9.19 -4.03
C ALA A 153 -6.51 -10.22 -4.85
N VAL A 154 -7.07 -11.26 -4.22
CA VAL A 154 -7.92 -12.26 -4.89
C VAL A 154 -9.13 -11.58 -5.51
N TRP A 155 -9.81 -10.72 -4.75
CA TRP A 155 -11.00 -10.01 -5.24
C TRP A 155 -10.70 -9.09 -6.42
N ILE A 156 -9.63 -8.30 -6.33
CA ILE A 156 -9.19 -7.43 -7.44
C ILE A 156 -8.87 -8.29 -8.66
N LEU A 157 -8.01 -9.29 -8.51
CA LEU A 157 -7.54 -10.11 -9.62
C LEU A 157 -8.67 -10.91 -10.26
N GLU A 158 -9.60 -11.46 -9.47
CA GLU A 158 -10.75 -12.20 -9.98
C GLU A 158 -11.58 -11.32 -10.93
N GLY A 159 -11.86 -10.06 -10.55
CA GLY A 159 -12.58 -9.12 -11.41
C GLY A 159 -11.89 -8.87 -12.76
N PHE A 160 -10.55 -8.76 -12.78
CA PHE A 160 -9.79 -8.63 -14.03
C PHE A 160 -9.75 -9.92 -14.84
N MET A 161 -9.59 -11.07 -14.19
CA MET A 161 -9.52 -12.38 -14.84
C MET A 161 -10.86 -12.79 -15.45
N SER A 162 -11.96 -12.45 -14.79
CA SER A 162 -13.31 -12.72 -15.28
C SER A 162 -13.68 -11.87 -16.49
N GLY A 163 -12.99 -10.75 -16.72
CA GLY A 163 -13.08 -9.98 -17.96
C GLY A 163 -12.33 -10.57 -19.16
N VAL A 164 -11.44 -11.55 -18.93
CA VAL A 164 -10.72 -12.24 -20.01
C VAL A 164 -11.61 -13.34 -20.60
N PRO A 165 -11.86 -13.34 -21.93
CA PRO A 165 -12.66 -14.38 -22.59
C PRO A 165 -12.07 -15.78 -22.36
N LYS A 166 -12.92 -16.79 -22.18
CA LYS A 166 -12.51 -18.18 -21.87
C LYS A 166 -11.85 -18.87 -23.06
N GLU A 167 -12.13 -18.38 -24.26
CA GLU A 167 -11.58 -18.85 -25.54
C GLU A 167 -10.05 -18.74 -25.56
N ILE A 168 -9.47 -17.83 -24.78
CA ILE A 168 -8.00 -17.70 -24.63
C ILE A 168 -7.42 -18.97 -23.97
N ASP A 169 -8.09 -19.49 -22.95
CA ASP A 169 -7.70 -20.70 -22.23
C ASP A 169 -7.83 -21.93 -23.17
N GLU A 170 -8.91 -22.01 -23.94
CA GLU A 170 -9.17 -23.10 -24.91
C GLU A 170 -8.16 -23.10 -26.06
N THR A 171 -7.85 -21.92 -26.61
CA THR A 171 -6.87 -21.78 -27.70
C THR A 171 -5.48 -22.18 -27.22
N ALA A 172 -5.06 -21.76 -26.02
CA ALA A 172 -3.78 -22.16 -25.46
C ALA A 172 -3.69 -23.68 -25.23
N TYR A 173 -4.78 -24.32 -24.84
CA TYR A 173 -4.84 -25.78 -24.71
C TYR A 173 -4.69 -26.48 -26.07
N ILE A 174 -5.36 -26.00 -27.11
CA ILE A 174 -5.24 -26.52 -28.49
C ILE A 174 -3.81 -26.34 -29.02
N ASP A 175 -3.17 -25.20 -28.73
CA ASP A 175 -1.76 -24.91 -29.06
C ASP A 175 -0.75 -25.75 -28.25
N GLY A 176 -1.22 -26.63 -27.37
CA GLY A 176 -0.38 -27.55 -26.59
C GLY A 176 0.39 -26.89 -25.44
N TYR A 177 -0.03 -25.71 -24.97
CA TYR A 177 0.57 -25.11 -23.79
C TYR A 177 0.26 -25.92 -22.52
N SER A 178 1.28 -26.17 -21.70
CA SER A 178 1.06 -26.62 -20.33
C SER A 178 0.50 -25.48 -19.47
N PHE A 179 -0.33 -25.80 -18.47
CA PHE A 179 -1.00 -24.80 -17.65
C PHE A 179 -0.06 -23.76 -17.01
N PRO A 180 1.05 -24.13 -16.33
CA PRO A 180 1.96 -23.13 -15.75
C PRO A 180 2.59 -22.21 -16.81
N ARG A 181 2.87 -22.75 -18.01
CA ARG A 181 3.46 -22.00 -19.11
C ARG A 181 2.47 -21.01 -19.71
N PHE A 182 1.24 -21.45 -19.96
CA PHE A 182 0.12 -20.59 -20.37
C PHE A 182 -0.10 -19.47 -19.35
N PHE A 183 -0.23 -19.85 -18.08
CA PHE A 183 -0.55 -18.92 -17.00
C PHE A 183 0.48 -17.81 -16.89
N ILE A 184 1.78 -18.15 -16.88
CA ILE A 184 2.85 -17.16 -16.70
C ILE A 184 3.11 -16.37 -17.98
N ARG A 185 3.14 -17.00 -19.16
CA ARG A 185 3.57 -16.34 -20.41
C ARG A 185 2.47 -15.63 -21.16
N ILE A 186 1.21 -16.05 -21.00
CA ILE A 186 0.08 -15.52 -21.78
C ILE A 186 -0.89 -14.82 -20.84
N PHE A 187 -1.36 -15.53 -19.82
CA PHE A 187 -2.47 -15.04 -19.00
C PHE A 187 -2.08 -13.88 -18.09
N ILE A 188 -0.99 -13.99 -17.31
CA ILE A 188 -0.52 -12.91 -16.43
C ILE A 188 -0.25 -11.59 -17.19
N PRO A 189 0.45 -11.58 -18.34
CA PRO A 189 0.64 -10.37 -19.13
C PRO A 189 -0.67 -9.71 -19.59
N LEU A 190 -1.69 -10.51 -19.90
CA LEU A 190 -3.00 -10.00 -20.32
C LEU A 190 -3.72 -9.24 -19.20
N ILE A 191 -3.57 -9.71 -17.96
CA ILE A 191 -4.12 -9.07 -16.76
C ILE A 191 -3.11 -8.19 -16.02
N ALA A 192 -2.01 -7.79 -16.66
CA ALA A 192 -0.91 -7.06 -15.99
C ALA A 192 -1.39 -5.77 -15.30
N SER A 193 -2.43 -5.12 -15.83
CA SER A 193 -3.09 -3.98 -15.17
C SER A 193 -3.70 -4.37 -13.82
N GLY A 194 -4.41 -5.50 -13.75
CA GLY A 194 -4.96 -6.04 -12.51
C GLY A 194 -3.88 -6.42 -11.50
N VAL A 195 -2.79 -7.03 -11.96
CA VAL A 195 -1.63 -7.35 -11.10
C VAL A 195 -1.00 -6.09 -10.52
N GLY A 196 -0.81 -5.05 -11.34
CA GLY A 196 -0.31 -3.76 -10.88
C GLY A 196 -1.21 -3.12 -9.82
N VAL A 197 -2.53 -3.12 -10.04
CA VAL A 197 -3.52 -2.60 -9.07
C VAL A 197 -3.50 -3.39 -7.77
N ALA A 198 -3.49 -4.73 -7.84
CA ALA A 198 -3.43 -5.59 -6.65
C ALA A 198 -2.13 -5.37 -5.86
N ALA A 199 -0.99 -5.30 -6.54
CA ALA A 199 0.30 -5.03 -5.92
C ALA A 199 0.33 -3.64 -5.25
N PHE A 200 -0.20 -2.61 -5.90
CA PHE A 200 -0.34 -1.27 -5.33
C PHE A 200 -1.12 -1.28 -4.02
N PHE A 201 -2.30 -1.90 -4.00
CA PHE A 201 -3.11 -1.94 -2.78
C PHE A 201 -2.47 -2.79 -1.68
N CYS A 202 -1.86 -3.93 -2.01
CA CYS A 202 -1.13 -4.74 -1.02
C CYS A 202 0.03 -3.96 -0.39
N PHE A 203 0.79 -3.23 -1.23
CA PHE A 203 1.87 -2.36 -0.76
C PHE A 203 1.32 -1.26 0.14
N MET A 204 0.34 -0.49 -0.35
CA MET A 204 -0.20 0.66 0.37
C MET A 204 -0.80 0.29 1.71
N PHE A 205 -1.61 -0.78 1.77
CA PHE A 205 -2.21 -1.21 3.02
C PHE A 205 -1.18 -1.74 4.01
N SER A 206 -0.18 -2.48 3.55
CA SER A 206 0.91 -2.94 4.40
C SER A 206 1.85 -1.80 4.86
N TRP A 207 2.03 -0.77 4.03
CA TRP A 207 2.92 0.36 4.30
C TRP A 207 2.41 1.23 5.44
N VAL A 208 1.08 1.44 5.50
CA VAL A 208 0.45 2.26 6.54
C VAL A 208 0.03 1.47 7.77
N GLU A 209 0.13 0.14 7.75
CA GLU A 209 -0.22 -0.71 8.89
C GLU A 209 0.79 -0.51 10.02
N LEU A 210 0.28 -0.10 11.19
CA LEU A 210 1.09 0.14 12.38
C LEU A 210 0.80 -0.87 13.48
N LEU A 211 -0.45 -1.29 13.65
CA LEU A 211 -0.90 -1.97 14.86
C LEU A 211 -0.26 -3.36 14.98
N LEU A 212 -0.37 -4.17 13.93
CA LEU A 212 0.22 -5.51 13.90
C LEU A 212 1.73 -5.42 13.82
N ALA A 213 2.26 -4.55 12.94
CA ALA A 213 3.70 -4.36 12.81
C ALA A 213 4.37 -3.97 14.14
N ARG A 214 3.76 -3.04 14.90
CA ARG A 214 4.27 -2.64 16.23
C ARG A 214 4.07 -3.73 17.29
N THR A 215 2.98 -4.49 17.24
CA THR A 215 2.70 -5.53 18.23
C THR A 215 3.67 -6.71 18.10
N LEU A 216 4.08 -7.03 16.87
CA LEU A 216 4.90 -8.20 16.57
C LEU A 216 6.41 -7.91 16.57
N THR A 217 6.83 -6.67 16.79
CA THR A 217 8.23 -6.26 16.70
C THR A 217 8.68 -5.46 17.91
N THR A 218 9.97 -5.50 18.21
CA THR A 218 10.57 -4.83 19.37
C THR A 218 11.78 -3.99 18.95
N THR A 219 12.73 -4.59 18.24
CA THR A 219 14.03 -4.00 17.90
C THR A 219 14.45 -4.23 16.46
N ALA A 220 14.59 -5.48 16.02
CA ALA A 220 15.21 -5.88 14.77
C ALA A 220 14.34 -5.54 13.55
N ALA A 221 13.04 -5.81 13.61
CA ALA A 221 12.11 -5.57 12.50
C ALA A 221 11.17 -4.37 12.76
N LYS A 222 11.54 -3.49 13.69
CA LYS A 222 10.69 -2.38 14.13
C LYS A 222 10.31 -1.44 12.97
N PRO A 223 9.01 -1.13 12.77
CA PRO A 223 8.55 -0.30 11.66
C PRO A 223 8.78 1.19 11.92
N ILE A 224 8.92 1.97 10.85
CA ILE A 224 9.07 3.43 10.93
C ILE A 224 7.90 4.09 11.68
N SER A 225 6.69 3.60 11.46
CA SER A 225 5.48 4.11 12.12
C SER A 225 5.55 3.98 13.65
N ALA A 226 6.22 2.95 14.18
CA ALA A 226 6.46 2.80 15.62
C ALA A 226 7.66 3.60 16.12
N ILE A 227 8.61 3.96 15.26
CA ILE A 227 9.72 4.84 15.61
C ILE A 227 9.26 6.29 15.68
N MET A 228 8.37 6.71 14.78
CA MET A 228 7.77 8.05 14.79
C MET A 228 7.07 8.37 16.11
N THR A 229 6.54 7.38 16.84
CA THR A 229 5.93 7.64 18.16
C THR A 229 6.94 8.07 19.24
N ARG A 230 8.25 7.89 19.01
CA ARG A 230 9.32 8.31 19.94
C ARG A 230 9.53 9.83 19.96
N THR A 231 9.01 10.56 18.97
CA THR A 231 9.09 12.03 18.96
C THR A 231 8.26 12.65 20.07
N VAL A 232 7.34 11.88 20.66
CA VAL A 232 6.57 12.27 21.84
C VAL A 232 7.30 11.82 23.10
N SER A 233 7.68 12.78 23.94
CA SER A 233 8.43 12.52 25.17
C SER A 233 7.96 13.41 26.33
N ALA A 234 8.47 13.14 27.54
CA ALA A 234 8.16 13.96 28.72
C ALA A 234 8.65 15.41 28.60
N SER A 235 9.69 15.67 27.78
CA SER A 235 10.21 17.01 27.49
C SER A 235 9.47 17.72 26.35
N GLY A 236 8.42 17.10 25.79
CA GLY A 236 7.64 17.64 24.69
C GLY A 236 7.73 16.81 23.41
N MET A 237 7.22 17.38 22.31
CA MET A 237 7.17 16.74 21.00
C MET A 237 8.22 17.33 20.06
N ASP A 238 8.99 16.46 19.40
CA ASP A 238 9.88 16.87 18.30
C ASP A 238 9.10 16.95 16.99
N TRP A 239 8.42 18.08 16.79
CA TRP A 239 7.59 18.36 15.62
C TRP A 239 8.40 18.37 14.31
N GLY A 240 9.60 18.94 14.34
CA GLY A 240 10.48 19.03 13.16
C GLY A 240 10.92 17.65 12.68
N VAL A 241 11.38 16.79 13.59
CA VAL A 241 11.77 15.40 13.26
C VAL A 241 10.54 14.58 12.83
N LEU A 242 9.41 14.73 13.51
CA LEU A 242 8.16 14.04 13.13
C LEU A 242 7.71 14.44 11.72
N ALA A 243 7.78 15.74 11.39
CA ALA A 243 7.44 16.26 10.07
C ALA A 243 8.40 15.74 9.00
N ALA A 244 9.72 15.79 9.24
CA ALA A 244 10.72 15.23 8.32
C ALA A 244 10.51 13.73 8.08
N ALA A 245 10.22 12.98 9.14
CA ALA A 245 9.90 11.57 9.02
C ALA A 245 8.64 11.32 8.18
N GLY A 246 7.59 12.12 8.41
CA GLY A 246 6.36 12.09 7.62
C GLY A 246 6.58 12.44 6.13
N VAL A 247 7.45 13.39 5.82
CA VAL A 247 7.82 13.70 4.43
C VAL A 247 8.48 12.50 3.76
N LEU A 248 9.42 11.84 4.45
CA LEU A 248 10.10 10.68 3.90
C LEU A 248 9.17 9.47 3.73
N THR A 249 8.14 9.30 4.55
CA THR A 249 7.18 8.19 4.38
C THR A 249 6.24 8.38 3.18
N ILE A 250 6.11 9.59 2.64
CA ILE A 250 5.39 9.86 1.39
C ILE A 250 6.14 9.30 0.18
N ILE A 251 7.49 9.28 0.21
CA ILE A 251 8.33 8.93 -0.95
C ILE A 251 8.03 7.52 -1.47
N PRO A 252 8.04 6.44 -0.65
CA PRO A 252 7.73 5.10 -1.14
C PRO A 252 6.33 4.99 -1.76
N GLY A 253 5.32 5.58 -1.11
CA GLY A 253 3.96 5.61 -1.65
C GLY A 253 3.87 6.32 -3.00
N ALA A 254 4.51 7.49 -3.13
CA ALA A 254 4.57 8.24 -4.38
C ALA A 254 5.30 7.47 -5.50
N LEU A 255 6.37 6.75 -5.17
CA LEU A 255 7.08 5.90 -6.13
C LEU A 255 6.18 4.77 -6.64
N VAL A 256 5.44 4.08 -5.76
CA VAL A 256 4.52 3.01 -6.19
C VAL A 256 3.40 3.59 -7.07
N ILE A 257 2.83 4.75 -6.71
CA ILE A 257 1.85 5.44 -7.58
C ILE A 257 2.47 5.75 -8.95
N TYR A 258 3.69 6.27 -8.98
CA TYR A 258 4.39 6.55 -10.23
C TYR A 258 4.48 5.29 -11.11
N PHE A 259 4.93 4.15 -10.57
CA PHE A 259 5.04 2.92 -11.37
C PHE A 259 3.68 2.34 -11.78
N VAL A 260 2.64 2.50 -10.95
CA VAL A 260 1.35 1.85 -11.16
C VAL A 260 0.33 2.73 -11.91
N ARG A 261 0.54 4.04 -12.04
CA ARG A 261 -0.42 4.98 -12.66
C ARG A 261 -0.98 4.53 -14.01
N ASN A 262 -0.13 3.94 -14.86
CA ASN A 262 -0.53 3.46 -16.19
C ASN A 262 -1.43 2.22 -16.13
N TYR A 263 -1.27 1.40 -15.10
CA TYR A 263 -2.08 0.21 -14.85
C TYR A 263 -3.42 0.56 -14.19
N ILE A 264 -3.41 1.47 -13.20
CA ILE A 264 -4.62 1.98 -12.54
C ILE A 264 -5.53 2.68 -13.55
N ALA A 265 -4.98 3.55 -14.41
CA ALA A 265 -5.77 4.26 -15.42
C ALA A 265 -6.48 3.31 -16.40
N LYS A 266 -5.81 2.22 -16.80
CA LYS A 266 -6.40 1.17 -17.65
C LYS A 266 -7.43 0.32 -16.90
N GLY A 267 -7.17 0.01 -15.63
CA GLY A 267 -8.09 -0.74 -14.77
C GLY A 267 -9.45 -0.06 -14.59
N PHE A 268 -9.46 1.25 -14.34
CA PHE A 268 -10.70 2.02 -14.24
C PHE A 268 -11.41 2.22 -15.59
N ALA A 269 -10.68 2.18 -16.71
CA ALA A 269 -11.27 2.30 -18.04
C ALA A 269 -12.05 1.04 -18.47
N LEU A 270 -11.61 -0.15 -18.05
CA LEU A 270 -12.29 -1.42 -18.36
C LEU A 270 -13.57 -1.63 -17.53
N GLY A 271 -13.71 -0.97 -16.39
CA GLY A 271 -14.92 -1.00 -15.54
C GLY A 271 -16.02 -0.01 -15.93
N ARG A 272 -15.86 0.75 -17.02
CA ARG A 272 -16.90 1.65 -17.54
C ARG A 272 -17.75 0.89 -18.56
N VAL A 273 -18.94 0.48 -18.10
CA VAL A 273 -20.12 0.24 -18.96
C VAL A 273 -20.58 1.57 -19.53
#